data_AF-A0A388QSN8-F1
#
_entry.id   AF-A0A388QSN8-F1
#
_cell.length_a   1.000
_cell.length_b   1.000
_cell.length_c   1.000
_cell.angle_alpha   90.00
_cell.angle_beta   90.00
_cell.angle_gamma   90.00
#
_symmetry.space_group_name_H-M   'P 1'
#
loop_
_entity.id
_entity.type
_entity.pdbx_description
1 polymer ?
#
loop_
_entity_poly.entity_id
_entity_poly.type
_entity_poly.pdbx_seq_one_letter_code
_entity_poly.pdbx_strand_id
1 'polypeptide(L)'
;MVDEYGKVYFGSTYLAIITLPIPRSLWPGKPGLGDHTIEISNARRQYDREGRIITYLGESYLNFRQTGVVAIPFLLGYLLTAWCLRATSGPLLRFDCYLYTVFSMAYIQLFRDGLLSIFVFTVVHNMPMLFAWILHHLPGFATRVVDAPPAHPLAHEDLAAGPPTR
;
A
#
# COMPACT_ATOMS: atom_id res chain seq x y z
N MET A 1 2.83 -20.37 -19.85
CA MET A 1 2.01 -19.24 -19.36
C MET A 1 0.79 -19.81 -18.64
N VAL A 2 0.12 -19.04 -17.76
CA VAL A 2 -1.09 -19.51 -17.08
C VAL A 2 -2.15 -20.04 -18.05
N ASP A 3 -2.21 -19.52 -19.28
CA ASP A 3 -3.10 -20.03 -20.32
C ASP A 3 -2.75 -21.46 -20.78
N GLU A 4 -1.48 -21.86 -20.71
CA GLU A 4 -1.04 -23.24 -21.01
C GLU A 4 -1.45 -24.22 -19.90
N TYR A 5 -1.55 -23.75 -18.65
CA TYR A 5 -1.93 -24.56 -17.50
C TYR A 5 -3.43 -24.49 -17.17
N GLY A 6 -4.19 -23.59 -17.81
CA GLY A 6 -5.63 -23.41 -17.60
C GLY A 6 -6.05 -22.92 -16.20
N LYS A 7 -5.08 -22.72 -15.28
CA LYS A 7 -5.32 -22.39 -13.87
C LYS A 7 -5.69 -20.91 -13.71
N VAL A 8 -6.52 -20.58 -12.73
CA VAL A 8 -6.79 -19.19 -12.34
C VAL A 8 -6.72 -19.14 -10.82
N TYR A 9 -6.01 -18.15 -10.28
CA TYR A 9 -5.69 -18.09 -8.85
C TYR A 9 -6.79 -17.43 -7.99
N PHE A 10 -7.76 -16.74 -8.60
CA PHE A 10 -8.95 -16.19 -7.94
C PHE A 10 -8.69 -15.42 -6.63
N GLY A 11 -7.58 -14.68 -6.56
CA GLY A 11 -7.18 -13.86 -5.41
C GLY A 11 -6.33 -14.58 -4.37
N SER A 12 -5.95 -15.85 -4.58
CA SER A 12 -5.12 -16.60 -3.63
C SER A 12 -3.75 -15.97 -3.41
N THR A 13 -3.21 -15.25 -4.41
CA THR A 13 -1.93 -14.51 -4.26
C THR A 13 -2.05 -13.37 -3.25
N TYR A 14 -3.22 -12.71 -3.19
CA TYR A 14 -3.48 -11.62 -2.23
C TYR A 14 -3.68 -12.14 -0.80
N LEU A 15 -4.21 -13.36 -0.64
CA LEU A 15 -4.38 -13.99 0.66
C LEU A 15 -3.04 -14.22 1.38
N ALA A 16 -1.97 -14.47 0.62
CA ALA A 16 -0.63 -14.66 1.17
C ALA A 16 -0.11 -13.38 1.87
N ILE A 17 -0.52 -12.19 1.41
CA ILE A 17 -0.18 -10.90 2.03
C ILE A 17 -0.89 -10.73 3.38
N ILE A 18 -2.18 -11.05 3.43
CA ILE A 18 -2.99 -10.92 4.65
C ILE A 18 -2.49 -11.89 5.73
N THR A 19 -2.13 -13.10 5.33
CA THR A 19 -1.67 -14.13 6.26
C THR A 19 -0.21 -13.93 6.67
N LEU A 20 0.55 -13.04 6.03
CA LEU A 20 1.98 -12.79 6.25
C LEU A 20 2.38 -12.67 7.74
N PRO A 21 1.65 -11.94 8.61
CA PRO A 21 1.98 -11.79 10.03
C PRO A 21 1.93 -13.10 10.83
N ILE A 22 1.20 -14.11 10.35
CA ILE A 22 1.05 -15.39 11.04
C ILE A 22 2.31 -16.23 10.83
N PRO A 23 3.07 -16.56 11.88
CA PRO A 23 4.29 -17.35 11.76
C PRO A 23 3.96 -18.80 11.35
N ARG A 24 4.86 -19.43 10.56
CA ARG A 24 4.68 -20.82 10.09
C ARG A 24 4.69 -21.86 11.22
N SER A 25 5.20 -21.51 12.40
CA SER A 25 5.09 -22.36 13.60
C SER A 25 3.64 -22.54 14.05
N LEU A 26 2.79 -21.53 13.88
CA LEU A 26 1.37 -21.57 14.23
C LEU A 26 0.50 -22.11 13.09
N TRP A 27 0.91 -21.89 11.83
CA TRP A 27 0.22 -22.41 10.65
C TRP A 27 1.20 -22.94 9.59
N PRO A 28 1.54 -24.25 9.65
CA PRO A 28 2.51 -24.85 8.74
C PRO A 28 2.06 -24.84 7.26
N GLY A 29 0.76 -25.03 7.00
CA GLY A 29 0.16 -25.08 5.66
C GLY A 29 -0.28 -23.74 5.08
N LYS A 30 0.22 -22.62 5.63
CA LYS A 30 -0.10 -21.27 5.17
C LYS A 30 0.36 -21.05 3.70
N PRO A 31 -0.43 -20.34 2.86
CA PRO A 31 -0.01 -19.99 1.50
C PRO A 31 1.32 -19.23 1.49
N GLY A 32 2.26 -19.66 0.67
CA GLY A 32 3.51 -18.94 0.47
C GLY A 32 3.34 -17.75 -0.45
N LEU A 33 4.08 -16.68 -0.14
CA LEU A 33 4.11 -15.43 -0.89
C LEU A 33 4.49 -15.64 -2.37
N GLY A 34 5.45 -16.54 -2.62
CA GLY A 34 6.01 -16.79 -3.96
C GLY A 34 5.65 -18.15 -4.55
N ASP A 35 4.71 -18.90 -3.96
CA ASP A 35 4.38 -20.25 -4.41
C ASP A 35 3.86 -20.23 -5.86
N HIS A 36 3.11 -19.18 -6.22
CA HIS A 36 2.64 -18.97 -7.57
C HIS A 36 3.78 -18.76 -8.59
N THR A 37 4.90 -18.14 -8.19
CA THR A 37 6.09 -17.97 -9.05
C THR A 37 6.76 -19.31 -9.36
N ILE A 38 6.80 -20.21 -8.38
CA ILE A 38 7.34 -21.57 -8.54
C ILE A 38 6.41 -22.38 -9.45
N GLU A 39 5.10 -22.32 -9.20
CA GLU A 39 4.10 -23.08 -9.96
C GLU A 39 4.03 -22.70 -11.45
N ILE A 40 4.22 -21.43 -11.79
CA ILE A 40 4.23 -20.99 -13.20
C ILE A 40 5.61 -21.14 -13.87
N SER A 41 6.63 -21.52 -13.10
CA SER A 41 7.98 -21.74 -13.60
C SER A 41 8.05 -23.01 -14.45
N ASN A 42 8.77 -22.96 -15.57
CA ASN A 42 8.96 -24.12 -16.43
C ASN A 42 10.40 -24.20 -16.95
N ALA A 43 10.75 -25.33 -17.57
CA ALA A 43 12.11 -25.57 -18.07
C ALA A 43 12.60 -24.50 -19.08
N ARG A 44 11.68 -23.78 -19.73
CA ARG A 44 11.99 -22.74 -20.72
C ARG A 44 12.02 -21.33 -20.13
N ARG A 45 11.44 -21.12 -18.94
CA ARG A 45 11.36 -19.86 -18.20
C ARG A 45 11.37 -20.15 -16.71
N GLN A 46 12.56 -20.07 -16.12
CA GLN A 46 12.80 -20.43 -14.72
C GLN A 46 12.55 -19.23 -13.80
N TYR A 47 11.27 -18.84 -13.65
CA TYR A 47 10.88 -17.67 -12.85
C TYR A 47 11.35 -17.74 -11.39
N ASP A 48 11.42 -18.95 -10.83
CA ASP A 48 11.90 -19.24 -9.47
C ASP A 48 13.42 -19.08 -9.30
N ARG A 49 14.21 -19.29 -10.37
CA ARG A 49 15.68 -19.24 -10.32
C ARG A 49 16.27 -17.94 -10.82
N GLU A 50 15.61 -17.31 -11.79
CA GLU A 50 16.05 -16.05 -12.39
C GLU A 50 15.75 -14.83 -11.49
N GLY A 51 15.12 -15.01 -10.33
CA GLY A 51 14.75 -13.93 -9.42
C GLY A 51 13.73 -12.96 -10.04
N ARG A 52 12.90 -13.46 -10.97
CA ARG A 52 11.96 -12.63 -11.71
C ARG A 52 10.74 -12.34 -10.85
N ILE A 53 10.53 -11.05 -10.60
CA ILE A 53 9.40 -10.59 -9.83
C ILE A 53 8.17 -10.47 -10.73
N ILE A 54 7.06 -11.02 -10.27
CA ILE A 54 5.76 -10.85 -10.90
C ILE A 54 5.19 -9.53 -10.36
N THR A 55 5.08 -8.54 -11.24
CA THR A 55 4.54 -7.23 -10.86
C THR A 55 3.04 -7.34 -10.57
N TYR A 56 2.45 -6.28 -10.01
CA TYR A 56 1.02 -6.27 -9.70
C TYR A 56 0.12 -6.50 -10.93
N LEU A 57 0.56 -6.09 -12.13
CA LEU A 57 -0.14 -6.37 -13.40
C LEU A 57 -0.08 -7.86 -13.73
N GLY A 58 1.09 -8.47 -13.52
CA GLY A 58 1.26 -9.92 -13.65
C GLY A 58 0.33 -10.66 -12.70
N GLU A 59 0.32 -10.30 -11.41
CA GLU A 59 -0.61 -10.88 -10.43
C GLU A 59 -2.08 -10.67 -10.81
N SER A 60 -2.44 -9.50 -11.32
CA SER A 60 -3.80 -9.21 -11.80
C SER A 60 -4.21 -10.16 -12.93
N TYR A 61 -3.27 -10.46 -13.84
CA TYR A 61 -3.48 -11.46 -14.89
C TYR A 61 -3.60 -12.89 -14.33
N LEU A 62 -2.76 -13.27 -13.36
CA LEU A 62 -2.83 -14.59 -12.74
C LEU A 62 -4.19 -14.84 -12.05
N ASN A 63 -4.78 -13.80 -11.45
CA ASN A 63 -6.00 -13.91 -10.67
C ASN A 63 -7.28 -13.78 -11.50
N PHE A 64 -7.32 -12.89 -12.49
CA PHE A 64 -8.54 -12.58 -13.26
C PHE A 64 -8.31 -12.50 -14.77
N ARG A 65 -7.18 -13.03 -15.28
CA ARG A 65 -6.81 -12.99 -16.70
C ARG A 65 -6.82 -11.55 -17.23
N GLN A 66 -7.23 -11.38 -18.49
CA GLN A 66 -7.28 -10.09 -19.18
C GLN A 66 -8.18 -9.07 -18.46
N THR A 67 -9.27 -9.52 -17.83
CA THR A 67 -10.17 -8.62 -17.10
C THR A 67 -9.49 -7.97 -15.90
N GLY A 68 -8.64 -8.72 -15.17
CA GLY A 68 -7.87 -8.19 -14.04
C GLY A 68 -6.88 -7.10 -14.45
N VAL A 69 -6.22 -7.28 -15.59
CA VAL A 69 -5.23 -6.32 -16.10
C VAL A 69 -5.85 -4.95 -16.41
N VAL A 70 -7.15 -4.88 -16.73
CA VAL A 70 -7.84 -3.62 -16.96
C VAL A 70 -8.53 -3.12 -15.69
N ALA A 71 -9.27 -4.01 -15.01
CA ALA A 71 -10.10 -3.64 -13.87
C ALA A 71 -9.28 -3.21 -12.66
N ILE A 72 -8.18 -3.91 -12.35
CA ILE A 72 -7.38 -3.61 -11.15
C ILE A 72 -6.65 -2.27 -11.24
N PRO A 73 -5.90 -1.95 -12.32
CA PRO A 73 -5.29 -0.64 -12.45
C PRO A 73 -6.32 0.50 -12.52
N PHE A 74 -7.46 0.27 -13.17
CA PHE A 74 -8.54 1.24 -13.23
C PHE A 74 -9.11 1.54 -11.82
N LEU A 75 -9.44 0.50 -11.06
CA LEU A 75 -9.94 0.64 -9.70
C LEU A 75 -8.89 1.29 -8.79
N LEU A 76 -7.63 0.87 -8.90
CA LEU A 76 -6.52 1.45 -8.16
C LEU A 76 -6.37 2.94 -8.47
N GLY A 77 -6.36 3.33 -9.74
CA GLY A 77 -6.29 4.74 -10.15
C GLY A 77 -7.50 5.55 -9.67
N TYR A 78 -8.71 5.00 -9.74
CA TYR A 78 -9.91 5.65 -9.23
C TYR A 78 -9.83 5.91 -7.71
N LEU A 79 -9.46 4.90 -6.93
CA LEU A 79 -9.31 5.00 -5.48
C LEU A 79 -8.18 5.95 -5.07
N LEU A 80 -7.02 5.88 -5.74
CA LEU A 80 -5.92 6.81 -5.51
C LEU A 80 -6.31 8.25 -5.84
N THR A 81 -7.07 8.46 -6.92
CA THR A 81 -7.55 9.80 -7.29
C THR A 81 -8.50 10.35 -6.23
N ALA A 82 -9.46 9.54 -5.77
CA ALA A 82 -10.38 9.92 -4.71
C ALA A 82 -9.63 10.26 -3.41
N TRP A 83 -8.62 9.47 -3.05
CA TRP A 83 -7.79 9.73 -1.86
C TRP A 83 -6.92 10.98 -2.03
N CYS A 84 -6.32 11.19 -3.20
CA CYS A 84 -5.55 12.39 -3.52
C CYS A 84 -6.40 13.66 -3.35
N LEU A 85 -7.62 13.67 -3.89
CA LEU A 85 -8.53 14.81 -3.74
C LEU A 85 -8.91 15.04 -2.27
N ARG A 86 -9.17 13.97 -1.51
CA ARG A 86 -9.46 14.08 -0.08
C ARG A 86 -8.27 14.63 0.71
N ALA A 87 -7.08 14.10 0.47
CA ALA A 87 -5.86 14.46 1.18
C ALA A 87 -5.41 15.91 0.88
N THR A 88 -5.59 16.36 -0.37
CA THR A 88 -5.19 17.71 -0.81
C THR A 88 -6.23 18.81 -0.55
N SER A 89 -7.48 18.44 -0.28
CA SER A 89 -8.56 19.41 0.02
C SER A 89 -8.51 20.04 1.41
N GLY A 90 -7.56 19.66 2.28
CA GLY A 90 -7.46 20.14 3.65
C GLY A 90 -6.11 20.81 4.00
N PRO A 91 -5.95 21.24 5.26
CA PRO A 91 -4.69 21.79 5.76
C PRO A 91 -3.48 20.85 5.59
N LEU A 92 -2.31 21.41 5.30
CA LEU A 92 -1.06 20.66 5.03
C LEU A 92 -0.59 19.82 6.22
N LEU A 93 -0.83 20.29 7.46
CA LEU A 93 -0.45 19.60 8.68
C LEU A 93 -1.43 18.49 9.08
N ARG A 94 -2.45 18.23 8.23
CA ARG A 94 -3.32 17.08 8.45
C ARG A 94 -2.57 15.78 8.29
N PHE A 95 -2.85 14.91 9.25
CA PHE A 95 -2.37 13.54 9.23
C PHE A 95 -2.72 12.78 7.93
N ASP A 96 -3.89 13.02 7.30
CA ASP A 96 -4.27 12.35 6.02
C ASP A 96 -3.37 12.79 4.85
N CYS A 97 -2.94 14.06 4.81
CA CYS A 97 -1.98 14.56 3.82
C CYS A 97 -0.61 13.89 4.01
N TYR A 98 -0.16 13.78 5.26
CA TYR A 98 1.06 13.06 5.60
C TYR A 98 1.00 11.58 5.19
N LEU A 99 -0.06 10.86 5.54
CA LEU A 99 -0.25 9.44 5.17
C LEU A 99 -0.24 9.26 3.65
N TYR A 100 -0.92 10.15 2.91
CA TYR A 100 -0.95 10.15 1.46
C TYR A 100 0.45 10.35 0.85
N THR A 101 1.25 11.28 1.38
CA THR A 101 2.63 11.50 0.91
C THR A 101 3.49 10.26 1.10
N VAL A 102 3.42 9.63 2.27
CA VAL A 102 4.17 8.41 2.59
C VAL A 102 3.77 7.25 1.67
N PHE A 103 2.46 7.05 1.48
CA PHE A 103 1.95 6.05 0.55
C PHE A 103 2.41 6.33 -0.89
N SER A 104 2.38 7.59 -1.32
CA SER A 104 2.81 8.00 -2.66
C SER A 104 4.30 7.70 -2.90
N MET A 105 5.15 7.85 -1.89
CA MET A 105 6.57 7.46 -1.97
C MET A 105 6.73 5.94 -2.10
N ALA A 106 5.92 5.15 -1.39
CA ALA A 106 5.94 3.69 -1.48
C ALA A 106 5.27 3.16 -2.77
N TYR A 107 4.36 3.91 -3.37
CA TYR A 107 3.56 3.49 -4.52
C TYR A 107 4.41 3.09 -5.73
N ILE A 108 5.53 3.77 -5.96
CA ILE A 108 6.41 3.44 -7.10
C ILE A 108 6.97 2.01 -7.01
N GLN A 109 7.09 1.49 -5.78
CA GLN A 109 7.62 0.15 -5.51
C GLN A 109 6.64 -0.94 -5.96
N LEU A 110 5.34 -0.63 -6.05
CA LEU A 110 4.31 -1.53 -6.59
C LEU A 110 4.65 -2.01 -8.02
N PHE A 111 5.22 -1.13 -8.83
CA PHE A 111 5.57 -1.43 -10.21
C PHE A 111 6.85 -2.26 -10.33
N ARG A 112 7.73 -2.20 -9.32
CA ARG A 112 9.02 -2.93 -9.30
C ARG A 112 8.89 -4.30 -8.62
N ASP A 113 8.30 -4.30 -7.43
CA ASP A 113 8.38 -5.41 -6.48
C ASP A 113 7.05 -6.17 -6.33
N GLY A 114 5.99 -5.75 -7.04
CA GLY A 114 4.67 -6.36 -6.99
C GLY A 114 3.83 -5.92 -5.80
N LEU A 115 2.69 -6.57 -5.59
CA LEU A 115 1.65 -6.08 -4.67
C LEU A 115 2.08 -6.15 -3.20
N LEU A 116 2.96 -7.10 -2.88
CA LEU A 116 3.58 -7.24 -1.56
C LEU A 116 4.31 -5.97 -1.09
N SER A 117 4.93 -5.26 -2.02
CA SER A 117 5.75 -4.09 -1.70
C SER A 117 4.95 -2.96 -1.07
N ILE A 118 3.68 -2.78 -1.44
CA ILE A 118 2.80 -1.83 -0.76
C ILE A 118 2.72 -2.15 0.72
N PHE A 119 2.52 -3.42 1.08
CA PHE A 119 2.41 -3.81 2.48
C PHE A 119 3.75 -3.64 3.21
N VAL A 120 4.84 -4.18 2.66
CA VAL A 120 6.16 -4.15 3.31
C VAL A 120 6.66 -2.72 3.47
N PHE A 121 6.59 -1.90 2.41
CA PHE A 121 7.11 -0.53 2.49
C PHE A 121 6.16 0.41 3.23
N THR A 122 4.85 0.28 3.09
CA THR A 122 3.91 1.17 3.79
C THR A 122 3.79 0.82 5.27
N VAL A 123 3.90 -0.45 5.66
CA VAL A 123 3.67 -0.88 7.05
C VAL A 123 4.97 -1.18 7.77
N VAL A 124 5.83 -2.03 7.21
CA VAL A 124 7.06 -2.50 7.88
C VAL A 124 8.15 -1.44 7.82
N HIS A 125 8.41 -0.88 6.64
CA HIS A 125 9.45 0.13 6.48
C HIS A 125 9.08 1.46 7.15
N ASN A 126 7.80 1.87 7.04
CA ASN A 126 7.28 3.04 7.73
C ASN A 126 6.73 2.71 9.13
N MET A 127 7.19 1.63 9.78
CA MET A 127 6.82 1.30 11.17
C MET A 127 6.92 2.48 12.14
N PRO A 128 7.98 3.31 12.13
CA PRO A 128 8.04 4.49 12.98
C PRO A 128 6.84 5.44 12.78
N MET A 129 6.37 5.57 11.54
CA MET A 129 5.21 6.38 11.19
C MET A 129 3.88 5.70 11.55
N LEU A 130 3.81 4.37 11.48
CA LEU A 130 2.67 3.59 12.00
C LEU A 130 2.52 3.79 13.51
N PHE A 131 3.63 3.80 14.26
CA PHE A 131 3.58 4.10 15.69
C PHE A 131 3.15 5.54 15.94
N ALA A 132 3.62 6.52 15.15
CA ALA A 132 3.13 7.89 15.22
C ALA A 132 1.61 7.98 14.97
N TRP A 133 1.08 7.19 14.01
CA TRP A 133 -0.35 7.08 13.75
C TRP A 133 -1.14 6.53 14.95
N ILE A 134 -0.70 5.40 15.52
CA ILE A 134 -1.33 4.76 16.69
C ILE A 134 -1.35 5.74 17.86
N LEU A 135 -0.21 6.39 18.13
CA LEU A 135 -0.07 7.36 19.23
C LEU A 135 -0.93 8.61 19.00
N HIS A 136 -1.10 9.07 17.76
CA HIS A 136 -1.97 10.21 17.46
C HIS A 136 -3.48 9.87 17.62
N HIS A 137 -3.87 8.62 17.38
CA HIS A 137 -5.24 8.17 17.60
C HIS A 137 -5.57 7.87 19.06
N LEU A 138 -4.56 7.62 19.91
CA LEU A 138 -4.74 7.43 21.35
C LEU A 138 -5.09 8.78 22.01
N PRO A 139 -6.27 8.90 22.66
CA PRO A 139 -6.66 10.14 23.32
C PRO A 139 -5.66 10.46 24.46
N GLY A 140 -5.08 11.67 24.43
CA GLY A 140 -4.13 12.15 25.43
C GLY A 140 -2.67 12.25 24.98
N PHE A 141 -2.28 11.64 23.85
CA PHE A 141 -0.90 11.68 23.35
C PHE A 141 -0.65 12.73 22.26
N ALA A 142 -1.69 13.25 21.62
CA ALA A 142 -1.56 14.28 20.60
C ALA A 142 -2.63 15.37 20.74
N THR A 143 -2.18 16.63 20.75
CA THR A 143 -3.04 17.79 20.62
C THR A 143 -3.56 17.82 19.19
N ARG A 144 -4.88 17.66 18.99
CA ARG A 144 -5.48 17.87 17.68
C ARG A 144 -5.45 19.36 17.37
N VAL A 145 -4.43 19.79 16.64
CA VAL A 145 -4.43 21.12 16.05
C VAL A 145 -5.38 21.05 14.86
N VAL A 146 -6.58 21.58 15.04
CA VAL A 146 -7.53 21.75 13.95
C VAL A 146 -7.18 23.08 13.31
N ASP A 147 -6.33 23.04 12.29
CA ASP A 147 -6.09 24.23 11.48
C ASP A 147 -7.43 24.71 10.91
N ALA A 148 -7.70 25.99 11.07
CA ALA A 148 -8.88 26.58 10.48
C ALA A 148 -8.81 26.43 8.94
N PRO A 149 -9.95 26.25 8.24
CA PRO A 149 -9.95 26.19 6.79
C PRO A 149 -9.18 27.38 6.19
N PRO A 150 -8.50 27.25 5.04
CA PRO A 150 -7.69 28.33 4.48
C PRO A 150 -8.47 29.62 4.16
N ALA A 151 -9.81 29.56 4.09
CA ALA A 151 -10.69 30.72 3.94
C ALA A 151 -11.22 31.29 5.27
N HIS A 152 -10.81 30.73 6.41
CA HIS A 152 -11.26 31.12 7.73
C HIS A 152 -10.36 32.25 8.27
N PRO A 153 -10.91 33.33 8.86
CA PRO A 153 -10.13 34.50 9.30
C PRO A 153 -8.93 34.17 10.20
N LEU A 154 -9.07 33.16 11.05
CA LEU A 154 -8.02 32.70 11.99
C LEU A 154 -6.85 31.97 11.33
N ALA A 155 -6.96 31.50 10.09
CA ALA A 155 -5.86 30.80 9.39
C ALA A 155 -4.67 31.73 9.08
N HIS A 156 -4.88 33.04 9.12
CA HIS A 156 -3.84 34.05 8.92
C HIS A 156 -3.18 34.52 10.23
N GLU A 157 -3.73 34.18 11.40
CA GLU A 157 -3.18 34.60 12.70
C GLU A 157 -1.95 33.76 13.11
N ASP A 158 -1.96 32.45 12.79
CA ASP A 158 -0.85 31.54 13.12
C ASP A 158 0.45 31.85 12.34
N LEU A 159 0.36 32.55 11.20
CA LEU A 159 1.53 33.03 10.45
C LEU A 159 2.12 34.32 11.04
N ALA A 160 1.35 35.07 11.83
CA ALA A 160 1.79 36.32 12.45
C ALA A 160 2.39 36.10 13.85
N ALA A 161 2.02 35.00 14.52
CA ALA A 161 2.60 34.61 15.79
C ALA A 161 3.96 33.91 15.56
N GLY A 162 5.06 34.64 15.74
CA GLY A 162 6.41 34.07 15.79
C GLY A 162 6.53 32.94 16.83
N PRO A 163 7.61 32.13 16.78
CA PRO A 163 7.68 30.86 17.52
C PRO A 163 7.49 31.08 19.02
N PRO A 164 6.77 30.17 19.72
CA PRO A 164 6.51 30.32 21.14
C PRO A 164 7.82 30.28 21.93
N THR A 165 8.04 31.29 22.76
CA THR A 165 9.12 31.31 23.75
C THR A 165 8.84 30.26 24.82
N ARG A 166 9.59 29.16 24.74
CA ARG A 166 9.88 28.08 25.71
C ARG A 166 8.81 27.72 26.74
#